data_AF-A0A4P7F5D1-F1
#
_entry.id   AF-A0A4P7F5D1-F1
#
_cell.length_a   1.000
_cell.length_b   1.000
_cell.length_c   1.000
_cell.angle_alpha   90.00
_cell.angle_beta   90.00
_cell.angle_gamma   90.00
#
_symmetry.space_group_name_H-M   'P 1'
#
loop_
_entity.id
_entity.type
_entity.pdbx_description
1 polymer ?
#
loop_
_entity_poly.entity_id
_entity_poly.type
_entity_poly.pdbx_seq_one_letter_code
_entity_poly.pdbx_strand_id
1 'polypeptide(L)'
;MCTILSGFGIAILGALQTGFGALQRFFASVLERANAPSRANPGPSGSQQRKIVERGWLKDRAYVLFMDGSVEIETMLGRRHFPSLEDAQEFIA
;
A
#
# COMPACT_ATOMS: atom_id res chain seq x y z
N MET A 1 11.36 -57.60 14.66
CA MET A 1 10.82 -56.75 13.58
C MET A 1 10.13 -55.52 14.19
N CYS A 2 10.86 -54.44 14.49
CA CYS A 2 10.27 -53.16 14.97
C CYS A 2 11.02 -51.92 14.45
N THR A 3 11.89 -52.04 13.45
CA THR A 3 12.72 -50.92 12.97
C THR A 3 12.05 -50.09 11.86
N ILE A 4 11.08 -50.66 11.14
CA ILE A 4 10.40 -49.98 10.02
C ILE A 4 9.39 -48.92 10.52
N LEU A 5 8.71 -49.18 11.65
CA LEU A 5 7.76 -48.24 12.23
C LEU A 5 8.44 -46.96 12.77
N SER A 6 9.69 -47.08 13.22
CA SER A 6 10.48 -45.95 13.73
C SER A 6 10.99 -45.04 12.62
N GLY A 7 11.38 -45.60 11.46
CA GLY A 7 11.93 -44.81 10.35
C GLY A 7 10.86 -43.96 9.64
N PHE A 8 9.68 -44.52 9.39
CA PHE A 8 8.58 -43.79 8.76
C PHE A 8 8.04 -42.67 9.65
N GLY A 9 7.97 -42.90 10.97
CA GLY A 9 7.61 -41.86 11.94
C GLY A 9 8.57 -40.67 11.90
N ILE A 10 9.89 -40.90 11.89
CA ILE A 10 10.89 -39.84 11.80
C ILE A 10 10.80 -39.07 10.47
N ALA A 11 10.51 -39.76 9.35
CA ALA A 11 10.31 -39.11 8.06
C ALA A 11 9.08 -38.17 8.05
N ILE A 12 7.97 -38.59 8.68
CA ILE A 12 6.77 -37.75 8.83
C ILE A 12 7.08 -36.54 9.71
N LEU A 13 7.75 -36.72 10.85
CA LEU A 13 8.14 -35.61 11.71
C LEU A 13 9.06 -34.61 10.98
N GLY A 14 10.03 -35.10 10.20
CA GLY A 14 10.92 -34.25 9.41
C GLY A 14 10.21 -33.47 8.31
N ALA A 15 9.27 -34.11 7.60
CA ALA A 15 8.45 -33.45 6.58
C ALA A 15 7.54 -32.38 7.17
N LEU A 16 6.92 -32.66 8.32
CA LEU A 16 6.08 -31.70 9.04
C LEU A 16 6.90 -30.53 9.59
N GLN A 17 8.05 -30.78 10.23
CA GLN A 17 8.93 -29.72 10.72
C GLN A 17 9.38 -28.77 9.59
N THR A 18 9.70 -29.34 8.43
CA THR A 18 10.10 -28.57 7.25
C THR A 18 8.92 -27.80 6.65
N GLY A 19 7.77 -28.44 6.51
CA GLY A 19 6.55 -27.82 5.98
C GLY A 19 6.01 -26.69 6.85
N PHE A 20 5.93 -26.91 8.17
CA PHE A 20 5.52 -25.87 9.13
C PHE A 20 6.52 -24.71 9.18
N GLY A 21 7.83 -24.99 9.12
CA GLY A 21 8.86 -23.95 9.03
C GLY A 21 8.74 -23.07 7.78
N ALA A 22 8.48 -23.68 6.62
CA ALA A 22 8.24 -22.94 5.37
C ALA A 22 6.98 -22.06 5.45
N LEU A 23 5.90 -22.59 6.05
CA LEU A 23 4.65 -21.85 6.23
C LEU A 23 4.81 -20.65 7.18
N GLN A 24 5.55 -20.81 8.28
CA GLN A 24 5.88 -19.71 9.18
C GLN A 24 6.64 -18.59 8.47
N ARG A 25 7.61 -18.94 7.61
CA ARG A 25 8.36 -17.96 6.80
C ARG A 25 7.47 -17.22 5.82
N PHE A 26 6.57 -17.93 5.16
CA PHE A 26 5.58 -17.31 4.27
C PHE A 26 4.70 -16.30 5.00
N PHE A 27 4.12 -16.68 6.14
CA PHE A 27 3.30 -15.76 6.93
C PHE A 27 4.10 -14.57 7.46
N ALA A 28 5.35 -14.79 7.90
CA ALA A 28 6.23 -13.70 8.30
C ALA A 28 6.49 -12.72 7.14
N SER A 29 6.79 -13.21 5.94
CA SER A 29 6.99 -12.37 4.76
C SER A 29 5.73 -11.62 4.32
N VAL A 30 4.56 -12.26 4.40
CA VAL A 30 3.28 -11.60 4.07
C VAL A 30 2.94 -10.53 5.11
N LEU A 31 3.14 -10.82 6.40
CA LEU A 31 2.87 -9.87 7.47
C LEU A 31 3.85 -8.69 7.44
N GLU A 32 5.13 -8.94 7.14
CA GLU A 32 6.13 -7.90 6.91
C GLU A 32 5.75 -7.04 5.71
N ARG A 33 5.28 -7.64 4.60
CA ARG A 33 4.78 -6.89 3.44
C ARG A 33 3.50 -6.10 3.75
N ALA A 34 2.62 -6.62 4.60
CA ALA A 34 1.38 -5.97 5.00
C ALA A 34 1.62 -4.79 5.97
N ASN A 35 2.62 -4.92 6.86
CA ASN A 35 3.00 -3.87 7.81
C ASN A 35 4.06 -2.91 7.25
N ALA A 36 4.78 -3.29 6.20
CA ALA A 36 5.69 -2.38 5.53
C ALA A 36 4.87 -1.24 4.89
N PRO A 37 5.15 0.02 5.21
CA PRO A 37 4.58 1.14 4.47
C PRO A 37 5.04 0.98 3.01
N SER A 38 4.08 0.82 2.09
CA SER A 38 4.26 0.60 0.65
C SER A 38 5.52 1.27 0.11
N ARG A 39 6.64 0.53 0.08
CA ARG A 39 7.91 1.04 -0.41
C ARG A 39 7.84 1.01 -1.93
N ALA A 40 7.46 2.15 -2.49
CA ALA A 40 7.74 2.60 -3.85
C ALA A 40 7.47 1.57 -4.96
N ASN A 41 6.21 1.45 -5.36
CA ASN A 41 5.94 1.34 -6.78
C ASN A 41 6.26 2.72 -7.39
N PRO A 42 7.09 2.88 -8.43
CA PRO A 42 7.17 4.11 -9.20
C PRO A 42 5.93 4.22 -10.11
N GLY A 43 4.75 4.10 -9.52
CA GLY A 43 3.55 4.73 -10.07
C GLY A 43 3.50 6.15 -9.51
N PRO A 44 2.94 7.13 -10.23
CA PRO A 44 2.84 8.51 -9.77
C PRO A 44 1.78 8.62 -8.66
N SER A 45 2.05 8.02 -7.50
CA SER A 45 1.21 8.10 -6.32
C SER A 45 1.96 8.90 -5.28
N GLY A 46 2.05 10.21 -5.55
CA GLY A 46 2.50 11.25 -4.64
C GLY A 46 1.51 11.51 -3.50
N SER A 47 1.00 10.45 -2.86
CA SER A 47 0.35 10.52 -1.55
C SER A 47 1.41 10.36 -0.45
N GLN A 48 2.54 11.05 -0.60
CA GLN A 48 3.24 11.56 0.57
C GLN A 48 2.17 12.33 1.35
N GLN A 49 2.05 12.08 2.65
CA GLN A 49 1.14 12.78 3.55
C GLN A 49 1.45 14.28 3.54
N ARG A 50 1.09 14.98 2.47
CA ARG A 50 1.18 16.41 2.34
C ARG A 50 0.13 16.93 3.30
N LYS A 51 0.62 17.61 4.34
CA LYS A 51 -0.21 18.16 5.40
C LYS A 51 -1.25 19.06 4.73
N ILE A 52 -2.51 18.62 4.84
CA ILE A 52 -3.64 19.29 4.23
C ILE A 52 -3.85 20.59 5.01
N VAL A 53 -3.73 21.72 4.34
CA VAL A 53 -3.95 23.06 4.92
C VAL A 53 -5.43 23.37 4.91
N GLU A 54 -6.08 23.12 3.78
CA GLU A 54 -7.46 23.50 3.58
C GLU A 54 -8.17 22.46 2.71
N ARG A 55 -9.44 22.21 3.03
CA ARG A 55 -10.36 21.47 2.19
C ARG A 55 -11.52 22.39 1.89
N GLY A 56 -11.83 22.54 0.61
CA GLY A 56 -12.90 23.43 0.17
C GLY A 56 -13.62 22.90 -1.05
N TRP A 57 -14.51 23.73 -1.55
CA TRP A 57 -15.27 23.48 -2.78
C TRP A 57 -14.88 24.55 -3.80
N LEU A 58 -14.39 24.10 -4.95
CA LEU A 58 -14.09 24.94 -6.08
C LEU A 58 -15.16 24.67 -7.13
N LYS A 59 -16.12 25.60 -7.23
CA LYS A 59 -17.37 25.47 -8.00
C LYS A 59 -18.19 24.25 -7.53
N ASP A 60 -18.04 23.12 -8.19
CA ASP A 60 -18.77 21.87 -7.94
C ASP A 60 -17.83 20.72 -7.51
N ARG A 61 -16.52 20.99 -7.42
CA ARG A 61 -15.50 19.96 -7.13
C ARG A 61 -14.86 20.19 -5.77
N ALA A 62 -14.77 19.12 -4.99
CA ALA A 62 -13.98 19.14 -3.77
C ALA A 62 -12.49 19.32 -4.12
N TYR A 63 -11.83 20.25 -3.44
CA TYR A 63 -10.38 20.47 -3.54
C TYR A 63 -9.69 20.33 -2.18
N VAL A 64 -8.41 19.98 -2.25
CA VAL A 64 -7.49 19.89 -1.12
C VAL A 64 -6.29 20.77 -1.41
N LEU A 65 -6.07 21.80 -0.61
CA LEU A 65 -4.88 22.64 -0.64
C LEU A 65 -3.83 22.06 0.34
N PHE A 66 -2.61 21.93 -0.16
CA PHE A 66 -1.47 21.41 0.60
C PHE A 66 -0.54 22.55 1.06
N MET A 67 0.32 22.26 2.05
CA MET A 67 1.26 23.25 2.60
C MET A 67 2.28 23.80 1.60
N ASP A 68 2.51 23.09 0.51
CA ASP A 68 3.37 23.51 -0.60
C ASP A 68 2.65 24.49 -1.54
N GLY A 69 1.40 24.88 -1.26
CA GLY A 69 0.58 25.74 -2.12
C GLY A 69 -0.07 25.00 -3.29
N SER A 70 0.18 23.69 -3.40
CA SER A 70 -0.35 22.85 -4.46
C SER A 70 -1.76 22.37 -4.15
N VAL A 71 -2.54 22.05 -5.18
CA VAL A 71 -3.96 21.71 -5.04
C VAL A 71 -4.26 20.36 -5.69
N GLU A 72 -5.07 19.55 -5.03
CA GLU A 72 -5.64 18.33 -5.62
C GLU A 72 -7.15 18.45 -5.73
N ILE A 73 -7.69 18.18 -6.92
CA ILE A 73 -9.12 18.24 -7.21
C ILE A 73 -9.60 16.87 -7.69
N GLU A 74 -10.85 16.54 -7.34
CA GLU A 74 -11.50 15.33 -7.85
C GLU A 74 -12.12 15.58 -9.23
N THR A 75 -11.58 14.93 -10.26
CA THR A 75 -12.05 15.00 -11.63
C THR A 75 -12.80 13.72 -12.02
N MET A 76 -13.51 13.73 -13.15
CA MET A 76 -14.17 12.51 -13.68
C MET A 76 -13.17 11.39 -14.01
N LEU A 77 -11.89 11.73 -14.20
CA LEU A 77 -10.79 10.81 -14.47
C LEU A 77 -10.02 10.40 -13.19
N GLY A 78 -10.52 10.80 -12.01
CA GLY A 78 -9.85 10.64 -10.73
C GLY A 78 -9.22 11.93 -10.21
N ARG A 79 -8.37 11.81 -9.19
CA ARG A 79 -7.74 12.96 -8.52
C ARG A 79 -6.60 13.51 -9.38
N ARG A 80 -6.65 14.80 -9.71
CA ARG A 80 -5.55 15.50 -10.40
C ARG A 80 -4.90 16.51 -9.46
N HIS A 81 -3.57 16.54 -9.54
CA HIS A 81 -2.72 17.47 -8.83
C HIS A 81 -2.34 18.67 -9.70
N PHE A 82 -2.38 19.86 -9.13
CA PHE A 82 -2.07 21.14 -9.77
C PHE A 82 -1.04 21.90 -8.91
N PRO A 83 -0.09 22.61 -9.54
CA PRO A 83 0.95 23.34 -8.83
C PRO A 83 0.42 24.57 -8.08
N SER A 84 -0.72 25.12 -8.49
CA SER A 84 -1.36 26.27 -7.85
C SER A 84 -2.90 26.14 -7.88
N LEU A 85 -3.58 26.96 -7.07
CA LEU A 85 -5.04 27.07 -7.11
C LEU A 85 -5.56 27.71 -8.40
N GLU A 86 -4.80 28.64 -8.98
CA GLU A 86 -5.15 29.31 -10.24
C GLU A 86 -5.17 28.32 -11.41
N ASP A 87 -4.15 27.44 -11.50
CA ASP A 87 -4.10 26.36 -12.49
C ASP A 87 -5.29 25.39 -12.33
N ALA A 88 -5.66 25.07 -11.08
CA ALA A 88 -6.82 24.24 -10.80
C ALA A 88 -8.13 24.93 -11.20
N GLN A 89 -8.25 26.25 -10.99
CA GLN A 89 -9.40 27.04 -11.38
C GLN A 89 -9.54 27.14 -12.90
N GLU A 90 -8.45 27.33 -13.63
CA GLU A 90 -8.45 27.34 -15.10
C GLU A 90 -8.91 25.99 -15.66
N PHE A 91 -8.49 24.88 -15.04
CA PHE A 91 -8.92 23.55 -15.47
C PHE A 91 -10.43 23.29 -15.26
N ILE A 92 -11.03 23.88 -14.23
CA ILE A 92 -12.46 23.73 -13.91
C ILE A 92 -13.28 24.93 -14.45
N ALA A 93 -12.66 25.85 -15.22
CA ALA A 93 -13.29 27.06 -15.76
C ALA A 93 -14.47 26.74 -16.69
#